data_AF-A0A554JXJ2-F1
#
_entry.id   AF-A0A554JXJ2-F1
#
_cell.length_a   1.000
_cell.length_b   1.000
_cell.length_c   1.000
_cell.angle_alpha   90.00
_cell.angle_beta   90.00
_cell.angle_gamma   90.00
#
_symmetry.space_group_name_H-M   'P 1'
#
loop_
_entity.id
_entity.type
_entity.pdbx_description
1 polymer ?
#
loop_
_entity_poly.entity_id
_entity_poly.type
_entity_poly.pdbx_seq_one_letter_code
_entity_poly.pdbx_strand_id
1 'polypeptide(L)'
;MDATTQGLINVSRAVRLIALQFSFSNPKVVPRCIHQREDETPDETRKRARPPSREPAIAPVENVGLVEFLGELERGGYAMVDAFSQRRNQDNKGFSVVRFVFARCEYAQPTNQFVNTRPLVQQALHTMCVEAMWQVRAFLNPLIVGGQEVCGEHAVDICLTARKPLLDNLGNPVKVWRKDADGNRLGDAATPIQPDYLLRFTGDQIQVHPAPQATAV
;
A
#
# COMPACT_ATOMS: atom_id res chain seq x y z
N MET A 1 -12.31 24.20 7.48
CA MET A 1 -11.96 23.04 8.30
C MET A 1 -10.57 22.65 7.90
N ASP A 2 -9.62 22.70 8.83
CA ASP A 2 -8.22 22.37 8.55
C ASP A 2 -8.11 20.94 8.05
N ALA A 3 -7.42 20.78 6.93
CA ALA A 3 -7.12 19.52 6.27
C ALA A 3 -6.07 18.77 7.12
N THR A 4 -6.49 18.14 8.21
CA THR A 4 -5.56 17.50 9.16
C THR A 4 -4.99 16.21 8.57
N THR A 5 -3.66 16.16 8.45
CA THR A 5 -2.88 14.95 8.15
C THR A 5 -3.25 13.82 9.11
N GLN A 6 -3.58 12.63 8.58
CA GLN A 6 -4.15 11.51 9.35
C GLN A 6 -3.09 10.57 9.94
N GLY A 7 -1.81 10.90 9.82
CA GLY A 7 -0.69 10.11 10.31
C GLY A 7 0.60 10.43 9.58
N LEU A 8 1.73 10.23 10.27
CA LEU A 8 3.06 10.58 9.78
C LEU A 8 4.11 9.61 10.31
N ILE A 9 4.98 9.14 9.41
CA ILE A 9 6.16 8.34 9.72
C ILE A 9 7.38 9.12 9.26
N ASN A 10 8.31 9.39 10.17
CA ASN A 10 9.61 9.93 9.80
C ASN A 10 10.50 8.78 9.30
N VAL A 11 10.88 8.84 8.04
CA VAL A 11 11.68 7.82 7.35
C VAL A 11 13.12 8.27 7.10
N SER A 12 13.65 9.18 7.93
CA SER A 12 15.08 9.49 7.95
C SER A 12 15.94 8.20 7.94
N ARG A 13 17.27 8.32 7.77
CA ARG A 13 18.20 7.21 7.46
C ARG A 13 18.03 5.90 8.27
N ALA A 14 17.35 5.93 9.41
CA ALA A 14 16.86 4.77 10.15
C ALA A 14 15.93 3.81 9.37
N VAL A 15 15.09 4.25 8.41
CA VAL A 15 14.17 3.35 7.70
C VAL A 15 14.84 2.77 6.45
N ARG A 16 15.22 1.50 6.50
CA ARG A 16 15.92 0.83 5.37
C ARG A 16 14.99 0.15 4.39
N LEU A 17 13.84 -0.33 4.87
CA LEU A 17 12.89 -1.10 4.10
C LEU A 17 11.50 -0.50 4.21
N ILE A 18 10.78 -0.46 3.09
CA ILE A 18 9.36 -0.11 3.03
C ILE A 18 8.67 -1.26 2.28
N ALA A 19 7.66 -1.83 2.89
CA ALA A 19 6.82 -2.86 2.27
C ALA A 19 5.43 -2.31 2.00
N LEU A 20 4.95 -2.48 0.77
CA LEU A 20 3.54 -2.30 0.42
C LEU A 20 2.88 -3.67 0.36
N GLN A 21 1.84 -3.88 1.17
CA GLN A 21 1.17 -5.16 1.31
C GLN A 21 -0.32 -5.03 0.95
N PHE A 22 -0.70 -5.55 -0.22
CA PHE A 22 -2.08 -5.56 -0.69
C PHE A 22 -2.77 -6.89 -0.33
N SER A 23 -3.97 -6.82 0.21
CA SER A 23 -4.79 -8.00 0.53
C SER A 23 -5.90 -8.19 -0.49
N PHE A 24 -6.01 -9.40 -1.04
CA PHE A 24 -7.02 -9.78 -2.01
C PHE A 24 -7.77 -11.03 -1.58
N SER A 25 -9.08 -10.91 -1.39
CA SER A 25 -9.94 -12.08 -1.14
C SER A 25 -10.14 -12.96 -2.38
N ASN A 26 -9.94 -12.40 -3.58
CA ASN A 26 -10.01 -13.14 -4.84
C ASN A 26 -8.60 -13.33 -5.42
N PRO A 27 -8.04 -14.55 -5.48
CA PRO A 27 -6.71 -14.77 -6.02
C PRO A 27 -6.61 -14.47 -7.53
N LYS A 28 -7.72 -14.47 -8.27
CA LYS A 28 -7.72 -14.20 -9.73
C LYS A 28 -7.32 -12.77 -10.09
N VAL A 29 -7.38 -11.84 -9.13
CA VAL A 29 -6.98 -10.44 -9.35
C VAL A 29 -5.53 -10.17 -8.99
N VAL A 30 -4.79 -11.17 -8.50
CA VAL A 30 -3.34 -11.06 -8.26
C VAL A 30 -2.63 -10.97 -9.61
N PRO A 31 -1.75 -9.97 -9.83
CA PRO A 31 -1.01 -9.86 -11.08
C PRO A 31 -0.11 -11.09 -11.33
N ARG A 32 -0.24 -11.69 -12.52
CA ARG A 32 0.47 -12.93 -12.88
C ARG A 32 1.99 -12.79 -12.97
N CYS A 33 2.49 -11.57 -13.14
CA CYS A 33 3.92 -11.28 -13.18
C CYS A 33 4.57 -11.34 -11.80
N ILE A 34 3.78 -11.42 -10.72
CA ILE A 34 4.27 -11.52 -9.36
C ILE A 34 4.48 -12.99 -9.03
N HIS A 35 5.70 -13.35 -8.67
CA HIS A 35 6.01 -14.73 -8.33
C HIS A 35 5.24 -15.15 -7.07
N GLN A 36 4.68 -16.35 -7.11
CA GLN A 36 3.95 -16.93 -5.99
C GLN A 36 4.91 -17.74 -5.13
N ARG A 37 4.98 -17.41 -3.84
CA ARG A 37 5.62 -18.24 -2.82
C ARG A 37 4.68 -19.36 -2.39
N GLU A 38 5.26 -20.37 -1.74
CA GLU A 38 4.48 -21.41 -1.05
C GLU A 38 3.46 -20.79 -0.08
N ASP A 39 2.33 -21.47 0.07
CA ASP A 39 1.28 -21.09 1.00
C ASP A 39 1.84 -20.91 2.42
N GLU A 40 1.29 -19.95 3.17
CA GLU A 40 1.74 -19.64 4.52
C GLU A 40 1.77 -20.88 5.40
N THR A 41 2.95 -21.20 5.93
CA THR A 41 3.15 -22.36 6.81
C THR A 41 2.54 -22.10 8.20
N PRO A 42 2.26 -23.17 8.98
CA PRO A 42 1.80 -23.02 10.36
C PRO A 42 2.79 -22.21 11.23
N ASP A 43 4.10 -22.35 10.99
CA ASP A 43 5.12 -21.60 11.74
C ASP A 43 5.17 -20.13 11.36
N GLU A 44 5.05 -19.79 10.07
CA GLU A 44 4.87 -18.41 9.63
C GLU A 44 3.60 -17.79 10.22
N THR A 45 2.50 -18.56 10.27
CA THR A 45 1.24 -18.14 10.91
C THR A 45 1.45 -17.83 12.40
N ARG A 46 2.15 -18.70 13.14
CA ARG A 46 2.47 -18.49 14.55
C ARG A 46 3.36 -17.26 14.76
N LYS A 47 4.39 -17.07 13.93
CA LYS A 47 5.26 -15.89 13.96
C LYS A 47 4.48 -14.61 13.67
N ARG A 48 3.56 -14.64 12.71
CA ARG A 48 2.68 -13.52 12.38
C ARG A 48 1.73 -13.16 13.53
N ALA A 49 1.24 -14.16 14.26
CA ALA A 49 0.37 -13.95 15.42
C ALA A 49 1.11 -13.34 16.64
N ARG A 50 2.44 -13.42 16.67
CA ARG A 50 3.29 -12.88 17.75
C ARG A 50 4.47 -12.09 17.16
N PRO A 51 4.20 -10.95 16.50
CA PRO A 51 5.26 -10.15 15.93
C PRO A 51 6.13 -9.53 17.05
N PRO A 52 7.46 -9.40 16.85
CA PRO A 52 8.39 -8.90 17.88
C PRO A 52 8.10 -7.46 18.33
N SER A 53 7.58 -6.61 17.44
CA SER A 53 6.92 -5.34 17.75
C SER A 53 6.18 -4.86 16.49
N ARG A 54 5.03 -4.19 16.66
CA ARG A 54 4.32 -3.47 15.59
C ARG A 54 3.86 -2.15 16.16
N GLU A 55 4.71 -1.13 16.10
CA GLU A 55 4.31 0.21 16.51
C GLU A 55 3.36 0.76 15.45
N PRO A 56 2.08 1.00 15.78
CA PRO A 56 1.14 1.57 14.82
C PRO A 56 1.55 3.02 14.56
N ALA A 57 1.96 3.32 13.33
CA ALA A 57 2.45 4.64 12.96
C ALA A 57 1.40 5.44 12.17
N ILE A 58 0.52 4.75 11.44
CA ILE A 58 -0.66 5.33 10.78
C ILE A 58 -1.86 4.43 11.10
N ALA A 59 -2.87 4.98 11.76
CA ALA A 59 -4.15 4.31 12.02
C ALA A 59 -4.88 3.99 10.71
N PRO A 60 -5.88 3.09 10.69
CA PRO A 60 -6.63 2.80 9.46
C PRO A 60 -7.33 4.05 8.90
N VAL A 61 -7.01 4.41 7.66
CA VAL A 61 -7.65 5.51 6.90
C VAL A 61 -8.26 4.95 5.63
N GLU A 62 -9.52 5.27 5.34
CA GLU A 62 -10.24 4.78 4.15
C GLU A 62 -10.09 5.71 2.93
N ASN A 63 -10.48 5.19 1.76
CA ASN A 63 -10.51 5.94 0.49
C ASN A 63 -9.18 6.65 0.15
N VAL A 64 -8.04 5.99 0.40
CA VAL A 64 -6.70 6.52 0.13
C VAL A 64 -6.22 6.13 -1.27
N GLY A 65 -5.76 7.10 -2.04
CA GLY A 65 -5.08 6.93 -3.34
C GLY A 65 -3.55 6.93 -3.19
N LEU A 66 -2.84 6.25 -4.10
CA LEU A 66 -1.39 6.06 -4.01
C LEU A 66 -0.63 6.38 -5.30
N VAL A 67 -1.28 6.97 -6.29
CA VAL A 67 -0.72 7.13 -7.66
C VAL A 67 0.67 7.77 -7.65
N GLU A 68 0.84 8.85 -6.91
CA GLU A 68 2.10 9.60 -6.86
C GLU A 68 3.15 8.97 -5.93
N PHE A 69 2.72 8.16 -4.97
CA PHE A 69 3.56 7.61 -3.91
C PHE A 69 4.75 6.80 -4.44
N LEU A 70 4.54 6.05 -5.52
CA LEU A 70 5.58 5.19 -6.10
C LEU A 70 6.75 6.00 -6.65
N GLY A 71 6.45 7.05 -7.43
CA GLY A 71 7.49 7.94 -7.98
C GLY A 71 8.17 8.76 -6.89
N GLU A 72 7.46 9.08 -5.81
CA GLU A 72 8.04 9.76 -4.65
C GLU A 72 9.02 8.87 -3.87
N LEU A 73 8.72 7.59 -3.67
CA LEU A 73 9.64 6.63 -3.08
C LEU A 73 10.94 6.53 -3.89
N GLU A 74 10.82 6.42 -5.21
CA GLU A 74 11.99 6.34 -6.10
C GLU A 74 12.85 7.61 -6.01
N ARG A 75 12.23 8.80 -6.01
CA ARG A 75 12.95 10.07 -5.78
C ARG A 75 13.56 10.16 -4.39
N GLY A 76 12.96 9.51 -3.39
CA GLY A 76 13.48 9.35 -2.04
C GLY A 76 14.64 8.36 -1.91
N GLY A 77 15.12 7.77 -3.01
CA GLY A 77 16.24 6.84 -3.02
C GLY A 77 15.88 5.40 -2.65
N TYR A 78 14.58 5.06 -2.69
CA TYR A 78 14.12 3.68 -2.54
C TYR A 78 13.95 3.02 -3.90
N ALA A 79 14.48 1.81 -4.05
CA ALA A 79 14.26 0.96 -5.21
C ALA A 79 13.41 -0.24 -4.83
N MET A 80 12.50 -0.65 -5.71
CA MET A 80 11.83 -1.94 -5.59
C MET A 80 12.88 -3.05 -5.77
N VAL A 81 13.08 -3.85 -4.73
CA VAL A 81 14.07 -4.94 -4.70
C VAL A 81 13.46 -6.32 -4.81
N ASP A 82 12.17 -6.45 -4.48
CA ASP A 82 11.44 -7.71 -4.56
C ASP A 82 9.93 -7.48 -4.67
N ALA A 83 9.21 -8.46 -5.21
CA ALA A 83 7.76 -8.50 -5.18
C ALA A 83 7.24 -9.93 -5.28
N PHE A 84 6.39 -10.32 -4.33
CA PHE A 84 5.89 -11.69 -4.23
C PHE A 84 4.43 -11.73 -3.79
N SER A 85 3.77 -12.85 -4.08
CA SER A 85 2.46 -13.17 -3.53
C SER A 85 2.54 -14.41 -2.64
N GLN A 86 1.73 -14.44 -1.60
CA GLN A 86 1.62 -15.57 -0.69
C GLN A 86 0.15 -15.75 -0.32
N ARG A 87 -0.34 -16.98 -0.39
CA ARG A 87 -1.68 -17.31 0.12
C ARG A 87 -1.61 -17.45 1.62
N ARG A 88 -2.53 -16.78 2.33
CA ARG A 88 -2.70 -16.86 3.78
C ARG A 88 -4.07 -17.41 4.10
N ASN A 89 -4.17 -18.08 5.23
CA ASN A 89 -5.45 -18.51 5.78
C ASN A 89 -5.74 -17.69 7.03
N GLN A 90 -6.93 -17.07 7.06
CA GLN A 90 -7.45 -16.41 8.25
C GLN A 90 -8.93 -16.79 8.38
N ASP A 91 -9.33 -17.24 9.56
CA ASP A 91 -10.71 -17.62 9.87
C ASP A 91 -11.32 -18.61 8.85
N ASN A 92 -10.54 -19.61 8.45
CA ASN A 92 -10.87 -20.61 7.41
C ASN A 92 -11.17 -20.03 6.02
N LYS A 93 -10.86 -18.76 5.78
CA LYS A 93 -10.93 -18.13 4.45
C LYS A 93 -9.52 -17.85 3.95
N GLY A 94 -9.23 -18.40 2.77
CA GLY A 94 -7.98 -18.13 2.07
C GLY A 94 -8.03 -16.76 1.41
N PHE A 95 -6.98 -15.97 1.55
CA PHE A 95 -6.77 -14.72 0.83
C PHE A 95 -5.34 -14.64 0.35
N SER A 96 -5.12 -13.89 -0.74
CA SER A 96 -3.79 -13.65 -1.28
C SER A 96 -3.26 -12.34 -0.75
N VAL A 97 -2.02 -12.36 -0.28
CA VAL A 97 -1.27 -11.16 0.06
C VAL A 97 -0.21 -10.94 -0.99
N VAL A 98 -0.20 -9.75 -1.57
CA VAL A 98 0.80 -9.32 -2.54
C VAL A 98 1.68 -8.28 -1.86
N ARG A 99 2.99 -8.54 -1.80
CA ARG A 99 3.95 -7.67 -1.15
C ARG A 99 4.95 -7.15 -2.16
N PHE A 100 5.16 -5.85 -2.16
CA PHE A 100 6.24 -5.16 -2.89
C PHE A 100 7.22 -4.62 -1.86
N VAL A 101 8.49 -4.94 -2.02
CA VAL A 101 9.54 -4.56 -1.07
C VAL A 101 10.43 -3.52 -1.73
N PHE A 102 10.53 -2.39 -1.05
CA PHE A 102 11.39 -1.28 -1.42
C PHE A 102 12.51 -1.17 -0.39
N ALA A 103 13.73 -0.92 -0.84
CA ALA A 103 14.89 -0.72 0.01
C ALA A 103 15.65 0.53 -0.42
N ARG A 104 16.32 1.21 0.51
CA ARG A 104 17.24 2.29 0.10
C ARG A 104 18.39 1.67 -0.70
N CYS A 105 18.72 2.30 -1.82
CA CYS A 105 19.68 1.77 -2.80
C CYS A 105 21.08 1.49 -2.22
N GLU A 106 21.47 2.20 -1.15
CA GLU A 106 22.75 2.00 -0.44
C GLU A 106 22.82 0.70 0.37
N TYR A 107 21.69 0.06 0.64
CA TYR A 107 21.60 -1.10 1.53
C TYR A 107 21.22 -2.41 0.84
N ALA A 108 20.51 -2.34 -0.29
CA ALA A 108 20.12 -3.51 -1.04
C ALA A 108 19.98 -3.18 -2.52
N GLN A 109 20.30 -4.17 -3.35
CA GLN A 109 20.12 -4.13 -4.79
C GLN A 109 19.21 -5.30 -5.19
N PRO A 110 18.35 -5.12 -6.21
CA PRO A 110 17.55 -6.21 -6.73
C PRO A 110 18.46 -7.33 -7.28
N THR A 111 18.00 -8.57 -7.18
CA THR A 111 18.71 -9.70 -7.81
C THR A 111 18.66 -9.58 -9.33
N ASN A 112 19.64 -10.14 -10.04
CA ASN A 112 19.64 -10.14 -11.52
C ASN A 112 18.35 -10.76 -12.10
N GLN A 113 17.80 -11.78 -11.44
CA GLN A 113 16.54 -12.39 -11.82
C GLN A 113 15.37 -11.42 -11.70
N PHE A 114 15.29 -10.66 -10.59
CA PHE A 114 14.23 -9.68 -10.38
C PHE A 114 14.36 -8.48 -11.31
N VAL A 115 15.58 -8.03 -11.62
CA VAL A 115 15.82 -6.92 -12.56
C VAL A 115 15.11 -7.14 -13.90
N ASN A 116 15.10 -8.37 -14.42
CA ASN A 116 14.45 -8.71 -15.69
C ASN A 116 12.92 -8.64 -15.65
N THR A 117 12.31 -8.94 -14.50
CA THR A 117 10.84 -8.93 -14.35
C THR A 117 10.31 -7.64 -13.73
N ARG A 118 11.19 -6.82 -13.13
CA ARG A 118 10.86 -5.58 -12.42
C ARG A 118 10.00 -4.61 -13.24
N PRO A 119 10.21 -4.37 -14.54
CA PRO A 119 9.34 -3.47 -15.31
C PRO A 119 7.88 -3.93 -15.35
N LEU A 120 7.63 -5.23 -15.53
CA LEU A 120 6.28 -5.80 -15.54
C LEU A 120 5.62 -5.70 -14.15
N VAL A 121 6.41 -5.95 -13.11
CA VAL A 121 5.97 -5.83 -11.71
C VAL A 121 5.64 -4.38 -11.35
N GLN A 122 6.48 -3.42 -11.76
CA GLN A 122 6.23 -1.99 -11.57
C GLN A 122 4.95 -1.55 -12.28
N GLN A 123 4.73 -2.00 -13.52
CA GLN A 123 3.50 -1.74 -14.24
C GLN A 123 2.28 -2.29 -13.50
N ALA A 124 2.36 -3.53 -13.01
CA ALA A 124 1.27 -4.15 -12.25
C ALA A 124 0.97 -3.39 -10.94
N LEU A 125 2.00 -2.98 -10.20
CA LEU A 125 1.84 -2.15 -9.01
C LEU A 125 1.20 -0.81 -9.34
N HIS A 126 1.68 -0.14 -10.40
CA HIS A 126 1.12 1.13 -10.86
C HIS A 126 -0.36 0.97 -11.17
N THR A 127 -0.75 -0.04 -11.97
CA THR A 127 -2.15 -0.39 -12.27
C THR A 127 -2.98 -0.57 -10.99
N MET A 128 -2.47 -1.30 -10.00
CA MET A 128 -3.16 -1.49 -8.71
C MET A 128 -3.39 -0.17 -7.95
N CYS A 129 -2.47 0.80 -8.09
CA CYS A 129 -2.55 2.11 -7.45
C CYS A 129 -3.49 3.09 -8.19
N VAL A 130 -3.63 2.99 -9.52
CA VAL A 130 -4.51 3.89 -10.33
C VAL A 130 -5.95 3.39 -10.41
N GLU A 131 -6.19 2.08 -10.37
CA GLU A 131 -7.54 1.54 -10.59
C GLU A 131 -8.42 1.50 -9.33
N ALA A 132 -7.86 1.77 -8.15
CA ALA A 132 -8.60 1.65 -6.90
C ALA A 132 -8.04 2.57 -5.81
N MET A 133 -8.92 2.91 -4.87
CA MET A 133 -8.53 3.44 -3.57
C MET A 133 -8.62 2.34 -2.50
N TRP A 134 -7.90 2.55 -1.42
CA TRP A 134 -7.65 1.52 -0.41
C TRP A 134 -7.87 2.07 0.99
N GLN A 135 -8.16 1.17 1.93
CA GLN A 135 -7.90 1.45 3.32
C GLN A 135 -6.41 1.22 3.60
N VAL A 136 -5.74 2.23 4.16
CA VAL A 136 -4.31 2.20 4.46
C VAL A 136 -4.10 2.21 5.97
N ARG A 137 -3.19 1.37 6.46
CA ARG A 137 -2.63 1.43 7.80
C ARG A 137 -1.14 1.14 7.72
N ALA A 138 -0.34 1.72 8.59
CA ALA A 138 1.11 1.50 8.55
C ALA A 138 1.70 1.26 9.94
N PHE A 139 2.75 0.45 9.95
CA PHE A 139 3.49 0.06 11.14
C PHE A 139 4.97 0.40 10.96
N LEU A 140 5.57 0.95 12.00
CA LEU A 140 7.01 1.06 12.14
C LEU A 140 7.50 -0.15 12.95
N ASN A 141 8.43 -0.91 12.39
CA ASN A 141 8.94 -2.12 13.02
C ASN A 141 10.46 -2.06 13.11
N PRO A 142 11.08 -2.66 14.13
CA PRO A 142 12.51 -2.92 14.14
C PRO A 142 12.92 -3.69 12.88
N LEU A 143 14.06 -3.34 12.29
CA LEU A 143 14.62 -4.10 11.19
C LEU A 143 15.24 -5.40 11.72
N ILE A 144 14.81 -6.55 11.18
CA ILE A 144 15.37 -7.86 11.53
C ILE A 144 16.25 -8.36 10.38
N VAL A 145 17.53 -8.61 10.66
CA VAL A 145 18.49 -9.21 9.72
C VAL A 145 19.11 -10.44 10.38
N GLY A 146 19.07 -11.60 9.71
CA GLY A 146 19.61 -12.84 10.27
C GLY A 146 18.93 -13.29 11.58
N GLY A 147 17.70 -12.85 11.83
CA GLY A 147 16.96 -13.14 13.06
C GLY A 147 17.29 -12.20 14.24
N GLN A 148 18.12 -11.18 14.04
CA GLN A 148 18.47 -10.19 15.05
C GLN A 148 17.97 -8.79 14.67
N GLU A 149 17.56 -8.02 15.68
CA GLU A 149 17.25 -6.61 15.51
C GLU A 149 18.52 -5.81 15.18
N VAL A 150 18.43 -4.95 14.16
CA VAL A 150 19.49 -4.01 13.84
C VAL A 150 19.23 -2.71 14.59
N CYS A 151 20.12 -2.37 15.52
CA CYS A 151 19.94 -1.24 16.43
C CYS A 151 19.70 0.08 15.69
N GLY A 152 18.61 0.77 16.03
CA GLY A 152 18.25 2.07 15.46
C GLY A 152 17.70 2.03 14.02
N GLU A 153 17.63 0.85 13.41
CA GLU A 153 17.14 0.67 12.05
C GLU A 153 15.75 0.03 12.02
N HIS A 154 14.95 0.46 11.06
CA HIS A 154 13.53 0.17 11.00
C HIS A 154 13.09 -0.28 9.61
N ALA A 155 11.98 -0.99 9.59
CA ALA A 155 11.21 -1.33 8.41
C ALA A 155 9.77 -0.83 8.56
N VAL A 156 9.26 -0.16 7.52
CA VAL A 156 7.86 0.27 7.46
C VAL A 156 7.05 -0.77 6.73
N ASP A 157 5.93 -1.20 7.30
CA ASP A 157 4.95 -2.09 6.66
C ASP A 157 3.64 -1.34 6.46
N ILE A 158 3.30 -1.06 5.19
CA ILE A 158 2.09 -0.36 4.78
C ILE A 158 1.10 -1.39 4.26
N CYS A 159 0.03 -1.62 5.00
CA CYS A 159 -1.03 -2.54 4.63
C CYS A 159 -2.14 -1.80 3.87
N LEU A 160 -2.50 -2.34 2.71
CA LEU A 160 -3.60 -1.90 1.88
C LEU A 160 -4.70 -2.98 1.86
N THR A 161 -5.87 -2.60 2.34
CA THR A 161 -7.04 -3.46 2.48
C THR A 161 -8.29 -2.76 1.91
N ALA A 162 -9.43 -3.45 1.93
CA ALA A 162 -10.73 -2.87 1.54
C ALA A 162 -10.70 -2.13 0.18
N ARG A 163 -10.22 -2.80 -0.87
CA ARG A 163 -10.14 -2.25 -2.23
C ARG A 163 -11.49 -1.70 -2.67
N LYS A 164 -11.52 -0.44 -3.11
CA LYS A 164 -12.67 0.20 -3.74
C LYS A 164 -12.29 0.64 -5.16
N PRO A 165 -12.79 -0.05 -6.21
CA PRO A 165 -12.43 0.27 -7.60
C PRO A 165 -12.87 1.68 -7.99
N LEU A 166 -11.98 2.43 -8.65
CA LEU A 166 -12.26 3.72 -9.27
C LEU A 166 -12.87 3.56 -10.67
N LEU A 167 -12.64 2.41 -11.31
CA LEU A 167 -13.14 2.06 -12.63
C LEU A 167 -14.06 0.83 -12.56
N ASP A 168 -15.05 0.76 -13.45
CA ASP A 168 -15.91 -0.40 -13.66
C ASP A 168 -15.23 -1.46 -14.55
N ASN A 169 -15.93 -2.57 -14.81
CA ASN A 169 -15.40 -3.68 -15.63
C ASN A 169 -15.18 -3.30 -17.12
N LEU A 170 -15.71 -2.15 -17.56
CA LEU A 170 -15.54 -1.61 -18.90
C LEU A 170 -14.47 -0.50 -18.96
N GLY A 171 -13.84 -0.18 -17.81
CA GLY A 171 -12.85 0.88 -17.69
C GLY A 171 -13.44 2.28 -17.53
N ASN A 172 -14.76 2.42 -17.33
CA ASN A 172 -15.38 3.72 -17.09
C ASN A 172 -15.27 4.10 -15.61
N PRO A 173 -15.19 5.41 -15.27
CA PRO A 173 -15.19 5.85 -13.89
C PRO A 173 -16.45 5.41 -13.14
N VAL A 174 -16.28 4.80 -11.97
CA VAL A 174 -17.38 4.50 -11.05
C VAL A 174 -17.95 5.82 -10.55
N LYS A 175 -19.26 6.02 -10.68
CA LYS A 175 -19.96 7.24 -10.26
C LYS A 175 -20.82 7.01 -9.04
N VAL A 176 -20.91 8.02 -8.18
CA VAL A 176 -21.80 8.04 -7.00
C VAL A 176 -22.59 9.34 -6.96
N TRP A 177 -23.80 9.27 -6.41
CA TRP A 177 -24.56 10.46 -6.04
C TRP A 177 -24.00 11.02 -4.75
N ARG A 178 -23.51 12.26 -4.78
CA ARG A 178 -23.21 12.99 -3.55
C ARG A 178 -24.50 13.23 -2.79
N LYS A 179 -24.45 13.13 -1.47
CA LYS A 179 -25.58 13.37 -0.58
C LYS A 179 -25.22 14.41 0.45
N ASP A 180 -26.20 15.21 0.86
CA ASP A 180 -26.07 16.12 1.99
C ASP A 180 -26.13 15.38 3.33
N ALA A 181 -26.07 16.12 4.44
CA ALA A 181 -26.13 15.56 5.79
C ALA A 181 -27.47 14.84 6.09
N ASP A 182 -28.54 15.22 5.40
CA ASP A 182 -29.87 14.64 5.54
C ASP A 182 -30.09 13.44 4.58
N GLY A 183 -29.09 13.13 3.74
CA GLY A 183 -29.11 12.03 2.79
C GLY A 183 -29.79 12.35 1.45
N ASN A 184 -30.17 13.61 1.20
CA ASN A 184 -30.72 14.06 -0.07
C ASN A 184 -29.61 14.20 -1.11
N ARG A 185 -29.96 14.02 -2.39
CA ARG A 185 -29.00 14.11 -3.49
C ARG A 185 -28.53 15.56 -3.67
N LEU A 186 -27.23 15.72 -3.82
CA LEU A 186 -26.60 16.99 -4.19
C LEU A 186 -26.31 17.01 -5.69
N GLY A 187 -26.82 18.05 -6.37
CA GLY A 187 -26.62 18.29 -7.80
C GLY A 187 -27.47 17.40 -8.71
N ASP A 188 -27.36 17.66 -10.01
CA ASP A 188 -28.23 17.05 -11.03
C ASP A 188 -27.63 15.79 -11.68
N ALA A 189 -26.38 15.43 -11.34
CA ALA A 189 -25.68 14.29 -11.91
C ALA A 189 -24.78 13.57 -10.89
N ALA A 190 -24.62 12.26 -11.08
CA ALA A 190 -23.64 11.47 -10.33
C ALA A 190 -22.21 11.85 -10.73
N THR A 191 -21.32 11.98 -9.76
CA THR A 191 -19.91 12.34 -9.97
C THR A 191 -19.03 11.10 -9.87
N PRO A 192 -17.92 11.02 -10.63
CA PRO A 192 -16.90 10.00 -10.40
C PRO A 192 -16.45 9.99 -8.94
N ILE A 193 -16.26 8.79 -8.38
CA ILE A 193 -15.63 8.67 -7.06
C ILE A 193 -14.17 9.10 -7.15
N GLN A 194 -13.67 9.71 -6.08
CA GLN A 194 -12.29 10.14 -5.95
C GLN A 194 -11.78 9.73 -4.57
N PRO A 195 -10.46 9.55 -4.39
CA PRO A 195 -9.87 9.37 -3.08
C PRO A 195 -10.16 10.58 -2.18
N ASP A 196 -10.46 10.33 -0.90
CA ASP A 196 -10.58 11.38 0.11
C ASP A 196 -9.20 11.83 0.59
N TYR A 197 -8.24 10.90 0.53
CA TYR A 197 -6.86 11.11 0.95
C TYR A 197 -5.86 10.53 -0.07
N LEU A 198 -4.61 10.97 0.03
CA LEU A 198 -3.47 10.49 -0.73
C LEU A 198 -2.36 10.06 0.23
N LEU A 199 -1.78 8.88 0.00
CA LEU A 199 -0.53 8.50 0.63
C LEU A 199 0.61 9.20 -0.12
N ARG A 200 1.45 9.94 0.61
CA ARG A 200 2.57 10.71 0.05
C ARG A 200 3.88 10.34 0.73
N PHE A 201 4.96 10.46 -0.02
CA PHE A 201 6.32 10.45 0.47
C PHE A 201 6.99 11.79 0.16
N THR A 202 7.24 12.61 1.17
CA THR A 202 7.79 13.96 0.99
C THR A 202 8.73 14.31 2.13
N GLY A 203 9.92 14.83 1.83
CA GLY A 203 10.85 15.32 2.85
C GLY A 203 11.19 14.28 3.92
N ASP A 204 11.49 13.05 3.50
CA ASP A 204 11.74 11.90 4.38
C ASP A 204 10.56 11.58 5.32
N GLN A 205 9.33 11.80 4.86
CA GLN A 205 8.12 11.46 5.62
C GLN A 205 7.13 10.70 4.75
N ILE A 206 6.56 9.64 5.32
CA ILE A 206 5.37 8.97 4.78
C ILE A 206 4.16 9.52 5.52
N GLN A 207 3.18 10.03 4.80
CA GLN A 207 2.05 10.72 5.39
C GLN A 207 0.77 10.58 4.55
N VAL A 208 -0.39 10.61 5.24
CA VAL A 208 -1.71 10.56 4.60
C VAL A 208 -2.33 11.95 4.60
N HIS A 209 -2.41 12.56 3.41
CA HIS A 209 -2.88 13.92 3.21
C HIS A 209 -4.27 13.94 2.59
N PRO A 210 -5.12 14.92 2.94
CA PRO A 210 -6.37 15.14 2.21
C PRO A 210 -6.10 15.33 0.71
N ALA A 211 -6.89 14.65 -0.11
CA ALA A 211 -6.82 14.81 -1.55
C ALA A 211 -7.29 16.23 -1.93
N PRO A 212 -6.71 16.85 -2.97
CA PRO A 212 -7.25 18.10 -3.50
C PRO A 212 -8.70 17.89 -3.90
N GLN A 213 -9.61 18.72 -3.38
CA GLN A 213 -10.98 18.68 -3.87
C GLN A 213 -10.98 19.10 -5.33
N ALA A 214 -11.56 18.29 -6.21
CA ALA A 214 -11.85 18.72 -7.57
C ALA A 214 -12.74 19.96 -7.50
N THR A 215 -12.19 21.12 -7.88
CA THR A 215 -13.00 22.32 -8.11
C THR A 215 -14.02 21.97 -9.19
N ALA A 216 -15.30 22.16 -8.87
CA ALA A 216 -16.35 22.09 -9.88
C ALA A 216 -16.02 23.12 -10.96
N VAL A 217 -15.82 22.64 -12.19
CA VAL A 217 -15.73 23.46 -13.40
C VAL A 217 -17.15 23.67 -13.91
#